data_AF-G9ZLE8-F1
#
_entry.id   AF-G9ZLE8-F1
#
_cell.length_a   1.000
_cell.length_b   1.000
_cell.length_c   1.000
_cell.angle_alpha   90.00
_cell.angle_beta   90.00
_cell.angle_gamma   90.00
#
_symmetry.space_group_name_H-M   'P 1'
#
loop_
_entity.id
_entity.type
_entity.pdbx_description
1 polymer ?
#
loop_
_entity_poly.entity_id
_entity_poly.type
_entity_poly.pdbx_seq_one_letter_code
_entity_poly.pdbx_strand_id
1 'polypeptide(L)'
;MTKILAYHVRDDEQQFIDEWVAEHHVQVDSVTAELHDDTVDQAQGYDGIDYKQRSILSEKPELYQKAASIWNSAASLSFSWN
;
A
#
# COMPACT_ATOMS: atom_id res chain seq x y z
N MET A 1 -5.91 -4.75 13.07
CA MET A 1 -5.82 -3.30 12.84
C MET A 1 -5.42 -3.14 11.38
N THR A 2 -6.22 -2.44 10.57
CA THR A 2 -5.94 -2.27 9.14
C THR A 2 -4.66 -1.48 8.95
N LYS A 3 -3.76 -1.93 8.07
CA LYS A 3 -2.49 -1.27 7.77
C LYS A 3 -2.47 -0.80 6.32
N ILE A 4 -2.23 0.48 6.11
CA ILE A 4 -2.16 1.11 4.79
C ILE A 4 -0.74 1.67 4.59
N LEU A 5 -0.20 1.53 3.37
CA LEU A 5 1.00 2.23 2.96
C LEU A 5 0.65 3.36 1.98
N ALA A 6 0.96 4.60 2.34
CA ALA A 6 0.75 5.78 1.50
C ALA A 6 2.03 6.13 0.73
N TYR A 7 1.96 6.08 -0.61
CA TYR A 7 3.08 6.41 -1.50
C TYR A 7 3.11 7.88 -1.88
N HIS A 8 4.33 8.37 -2.11
CA HIS A 8 4.64 9.73 -2.54
C HIS A 8 4.09 10.82 -1.61
N VAL A 9 4.11 10.53 -0.31
CA VAL A 9 3.74 11.51 0.73
C VAL A 9 4.88 12.50 0.89
N ARG A 10 4.54 13.79 0.85
CA ARG A 10 5.46 14.89 1.14
C ARG A 10 5.44 15.20 2.63
N ASP A 11 6.52 15.81 3.11
CA ASP A 11 6.65 16.20 4.53
C ASP A 11 5.48 17.09 5.01
N ASP A 12 4.94 17.95 4.15
CA ASP A 12 3.80 18.82 4.46
C ASP A 12 2.44 18.10 4.47
N GLU A 13 2.36 16.89 3.91
CA GLU A 13 1.16 16.05 3.88
C GLU A 13 1.06 15.14 5.11
N GLN A 14 2.17 14.82 5.79
CA GLN A 14 2.21 13.88 6.90
C GLN A 14 1.29 14.27 8.06
N GLN A 15 1.21 15.55 8.40
CA GLN A 15 0.36 16.03 9.50
C GLN A 15 -1.12 15.65 9.31
N PHE A 16 -1.62 15.66 8.08
CA PHE A 16 -3.01 15.33 7.79
C PHE A 16 -3.27 13.83 7.89
N ILE A 17 -2.26 13.01 7.58
CA ILE A 17 -2.31 11.56 7.79
C ILE A 17 -2.37 11.27 9.28
N ASP A 18 -1.52 11.92 10.07
CA ASP A 18 -1.47 11.73 11.53
C ASP A 18 -2.80 12.13 12.20
N GLU A 19 -3.38 13.27 11.79
CA GLU A 19 -4.70 13.72 12.26
C GLU A 19 -5.79 12.71 11.92
N TRP A 20 -5.82 12.20 10.69
CA TRP A 20 -6.80 11.20 10.28
C TRP A 20 -6.60 9.87 11.05
N VAL A 21 -5.37 9.40 11.19
CA VAL A 21 -5.06 8.19 11.98
C VAL A 21 -5.51 8.33 13.45
N ALA A 22 -5.43 9.51 14.04
CA ALA A 22 -5.89 9.72 15.43
C ALA A 22 -7.41 9.52 15.59
N GLU A 23 -8.19 9.76 14.54
CA GLU A 23 -9.64 9.61 14.53
C GLU A 23 -10.10 8.21 14.07
N HIS A 24 -9.20 7.45 13.45
CA HIS A 24 -9.50 6.17 12.80
C HIS A 24 -8.70 5.01 13.39
N HIS A 25 -9.33 3.84 13.58
CA HIS A 25 -8.66 2.66 14.18
C HIS A 25 -7.80 1.88 13.17
N VAL A 26 -6.90 2.59 12.50
CA VAL A 26 -6.09 2.12 11.38
C VAL A 26 -4.66 2.61 11.52
N GLN A 27 -3.70 1.87 10.98
CA GLN A 27 -2.31 2.30 10.86
C GLN A 27 -2.06 2.76 9.43
N VAL A 28 -1.44 3.92 9.27
CA VAL A 28 -0.96 4.41 7.97
C VAL A 28 0.53 4.69 8.10
N ASP A 29 1.34 3.96 7.33
CA ASP A 29 2.76 4.27 7.14
C ASP A 29 2.91 5.04 5.82
N SER A 30 3.92 5.89 5.70
CA SER A 30 4.15 6.72 4.50
C SER A 30 5.56 6.54 3.94
N VAL A 31 5.68 6.64 2.62
CA VAL A 31 6.96 6.64 1.90
C VAL A 31 7.01 7.76 0.87
N THR A 32 8.20 8.28 0.63
CA THR A 32 8.43 9.34 -0.37
C THR A 32 8.52 8.80 -1.80
N ALA A 33 8.66 7.49 -1.98
CA ALA A 33 8.73 6.84 -3.28
C ALA A 33 7.38 6.90 -4.03
N GLU A 34 7.41 7.08 -5.35
CA GLU A 34 6.24 6.88 -6.22
C GLU A 34 5.93 5.38 -6.37
N LEU A 35 4.67 5.05 -6.64
CA LEU A 35 4.24 3.69 -6.91
C LEU A 35 4.57 3.29 -8.35
N HIS A 36 5.45 2.30 -8.52
CA HIS A 36 5.96 1.79 -9.79
C HIS A 36 6.28 0.29 -9.70
N ASP A 37 6.68 -0.30 -10.83
CA ASP A 37 7.03 -1.73 -10.95
C ASP A 37 8.08 -2.19 -9.92
N ASP A 38 9.02 -1.31 -9.58
CA ASP A 38 10.14 -1.55 -8.66
C ASP A 38 9.84 -1.18 -7.21
N THR A 39 8.81 -0.38 -6.94
CA THR A 39 8.44 0.06 -5.58
C THR A 39 7.21 -0.64 -5.01
N VAL A 40 6.37 -1.26 -5.84
CA VAL A 40 5.13 -1.95 -5.41
C VAL A 40 5.35 -3.03 -4.34
N ASP A 41 6.54 -3.62 -4.25
CA ASP A 41 6.87 -4.61 -3.21
C ASP A 41 6.91 -4.01 -1.79
N GLN A 42 7.03 -2.69 -1.64
CA GLN A 42 6.95 -2.06 -0.31
C GLN A 42 5.57 -2.25 0.33
N ALA A 43 4.53 -2.55 -0.47
CA ALA A 43 3.19 -2.85 0.02
C ALA A 43 3.06 -4.23 0.70
N GLN A 44 4.11 -5.06 0.73
CA GLN A 44 4.07 -6.34 1.41
C GLN A 44 3.83 -6.17 2.92
N GLY A 45 2.86 -6.93 3.46
CA GLY A 45 2.47 -6.83 4.87
C GLY A 45 1.51 -5.67 5.19
N TYR A 46 1.04 -4.95 4.18
CA TYR A 46 -0.05 -3.97 4.27
C TYR A 46 -1.35 -4.55 3.68
N ASP A 47 -2.48 -4.12 4.22
CA ASP A 47 -3.82 -4.52 3.77
C ASP A 47 -4.29 -3.72 2.54
N GLY A 48 -3.63 -2.60 2.25
CA GLY A 48 -3.91 -1.75 1.11
C GLY A 48 -2.90 -0.62 0.95
N ILE A 49 -3.08 0.16 -0.11
CA ILE A 49 -2.23 1.31 -0.44
C ILE A 49 -3.07 2.53 -0.80
N ASP A 50 -2.49 3.69 -0.55
CA ASP A 50 -2.90 4.98 -1.12
C ASP A 50 -1.72 5.55 -1.92
N TYR A 51 -1.98 6.29 -3.01
CA TYR A 51 -0.88 6.90 -3.76
C TYR A 51 -1.31 8.15 -4.52
N LYS A 52 -0.40 9.13 -4.54
CA LYS A 52 -0.50 10.32 -5.40
C LYS A 52 0.23 10.09 -6.72
N GLN A 53 -0.52 10.02 -7.82
CA GLN A 53 0.06 9.83 -9.15
C GLN A 53 0.63 11.14 -9.73
N ARG A 54 1.91 11.14 -10.12
CA ARG A 54 2.60 12.28 -10.77
C ARG A 54 3.25 11.92 -12.10
N SER A 55 3.43 10.63 -12.36
CA SER A 55 4.00 10.08 -13.57
C SER A 55 3.17 8.88 -14.07
N ILE A 56 3.60 8.25 -15.17
CA ILE A 56 2.98 7.01 -15.65
C ILE A 56 3.26 5.93 -14.62
N LEU A 57 2.20 5.34 -14.07
CA LEU A 57 2.30 4.34 -13.00
C LEU A 57 3.12 3.12 -13.44
N SER A 58 2.80 2.57 -14.61
CA SER A 58 3.53 1.51 -15.26
C SER A 58 3.13 1.44 -16.74
N GLU A 59 4.03 0.97 -17.58
CA GLU A 59 3.74 0.61 -18.98
C GLU A 59 3.29 -0.85 -19.13
N LYS A 60 3.21 -1.57 -18.01
CA LYS A 60 3.09 -3.03 -17.93
C LYS A 60 1.88 -3.44 -17.10
N PRO A 61 1.06 -4.41 -17.54
CA PRO A 61 -0.06 -4.93 -16.73
C PRO A 61 0.41 -5.65 -15.46
N GLU A 62 1.67 -6.06 -15.39
CA GLU A 62 2.28 -6.82 -14.30
C GLU A 62 2.21 -6.09 -12.95
N LEU A 63 2.18 -4.75 -12.92
CA LEU A 63 2.05 -3.99 -11.68
C LEU A 63 0.78 -4.38 -10.90
N TYR A 64 -0.37 -4.40 -11.58
CA TYR A 64 -1.64 -4.74 -10.96
C TYR A 64 -1.72 -6.22 -10.58
N GLN A 65 -1.11 -7.10 -11.38
CA GLN A 65 -1.03 -8.54 -11.07
C GLN A 65 -0.19 -8.78 -9.81
N LYS A 66 0.93 -8.06 -9.68
CA LYS A 66 1.82 -8.12 -8.52
C LYS A 66 1.14 -7.56 -7.27
N ALA A 67 0.49 -6.41 -7.37
CA ALA A 67 -0.32 -5.85 -6.29
C ALA A 67 -1.42 -6.83 -5.84
N ALA A 68 -2.16 -7.41 -6.79
CA ALA A 68 -3.15 -8.44 -6.49
C ALA A 68 -2.54 -9.68 -5.82
N SER A 69 -1.36 -10.12 -6.25
CA SER A 69 -0.65 -11.24 -5.62
C SER A 69 -0.29 -10.95 -4.16
N ILE A 70 0.15 -9.74 -3.83
CA ILE A 70 0.48 -9.35 -2.45
C ILE A 70 -0.73 -9.57 -1.54
N TRP A 71 -1.90 -9.05 -1.90
CA TRP A 71 -3.09 -9.14 -1.04
C TRP A 71 -3.84 -10.47 -1.13
N ASN A 72 -3.78 -11.16 -2.27
CA ASN A 72 -4.38 -12.49 -2.40
C ASN A 72 -3.55 -13.57 -1.67
N SER A 73 -2.24 -13.38 -1.51
CA SER A 73 -1.39 -14.30 -0.74
C SER A 73 -1.68 -14.25 0.77
N ALA A 74 -2.26 -13.16 1.28
CA ALA A 74 -2.74 -13.09 2.66
C ALA A 74 -4.00 -13.95 2.89
N ALA A 75 -4.78 -14.24 1.84
CA ALA A 75 -6.00 -15.05 1.92
C ALA A 75 -5.75 -16.57 1.83
N SER A 76 -4.56 -17.02 1.42
CA SER A 76 -4.27 -18.45 1.20
C SER A 76 -3.76 -19.22 2.43
N LEU A 77 -3.63 -18.57 3.60
CA LEU A 77 -3.19 -19.23 4.84
C LEU A 77 -4.29 -19.97 5.61
N SER A 78 -5.51 -20.05 5.07
CA SER A 78 -6.58 -20.86 5.65
C SER A 78 -7.18 -21.77 4.59
N PHE A 79 -6.59 -22.94 4.39
CA PHE A 79 -7.29 -24.21 4.12
C PHE A 79 -6.26 -25.35 4.08
N SER A 80 -5.97 -25.91 5.26
CA SER A 80 -5.42 -27.25 5.41
C SER A 80 -6.51 -28.07 6.10
N TRP A 81 -7.22 -28.92 5.35
CA TRP A 81 -8.09 -29.91 5.97
C TRP A 81 -7.22 -31.03 6.57
N ASN A 82 -7.54 -31.41 7.81
CA ASN A 82 -7.16 -32.70 8.40
C ASN A 82 -7.63 -33.86 7.52
#